data_AF-A0A935WCG4-F1
#
_entry.id   AF-A0A935WCG4-F1
#
_cell.length_a   1.000
_cell.length_b   1.000
_cell.length_c   1.000
_cell.angle_alpha   90.00
_cell.angle_beta   90.00
_cell.angle_gamma   90.00
#
_symmetry.space_group_name_H-M   'P 1'
#
loop_
_entity.id
_entity.type
_entity.pdbx_description
1 polymer ?
#
loop_
_entity_poly.entity_id
_entity_poly.type
_entity_poly.pdbx_seq_one_letter_code
_entity_poly.pdbx_strand_id
1 'polypeptide(L)'
;MSRCLLAFTIATLGLPATLAAQSGPVRQGAHVRVVAPVFGTGLLPGRFAMARVRGRTCLGVALEKKDPAGNPMFVLLKGITRLDVDRRTNQDYVVLSLPEPADSDWVPVPAADLLAADSACQRPAP
;
A
#
# COMPACT_ATOMS: atom_id res chain seq x y z
N MET A 1 -23.72 -1.32 62.97
CA MET A 1 -23.56 0.00 62.34
C MET A 1 -22.41 -0.07 61.36
N SER A 2 -22.57 0.46 60.14
CA SER A 2 -21.49 0.98 59.29
C SER A 2 -20.59 -0.05 58.59
N ARG A 3 -20.35 -0.06 57.28
CA ARG A 3 -20.83 0.72 56.13
C ARG A 3 -20.34 -0.07 54.90
N CYS A 4 -21.24 -0.39 53.97
CA CYS A 4 -20.86 -0.77 52.60
C CYS A 4 -20.05 0.36 51.97
N LEU A 5 -18.88 0.06 51.41
CA LEU A 5 -18.21 0.96 50.47
C LEU A 5 -18.07 0.21 49.15
N LEU A 6 -19.05 0.49 48.26
CA LEU A 6 -18.93 0.28 46.84
C LEU A 6 -17.73 1.09 46.34
N ALA A 7 -16.69 0.40 45.87
CA ALA A 7 -15.69 1.03 45.03
C ALA A 7 -16.27 1.13 43.61
N PHE A 8 -16.64 2.34 43.23
CA PHE A 8 -17.04 2.72 41.88
C PHE A 8 -15.93 2.35 40.88
N THR A 9 -16.24 1.42 39.98
CA THR A 9 -15.54 1.19 38.73
C THR A 9 -15.61 2.46 37.88
N ILE A 10 -14.51 3.23 37.82
CA ILE A 10 -14.34 4.23 36.77
C ILE A 10 -13.90 3.48 35.52
N ALA A 11 -14.87 3.17 34.67
CA ALA A 11 -14.65 2.79 33.29
C ALA A 11 -13.96 3.96 32.59
N THR A 12 -12.63 3.91 32.50
CA THR A 12 -11.90 4.72 31.52
C THR A 12 -12.32 4.22 30.16
N LEU A 13 -13.24 4.97 29.55
CA LEU A 13 -13.60 4.95 28.14
C LEU A 13 -12.34 4.73 27.31
N GLY A 14 -12.19 3.51 26.81
CA GLY A 14 -11.24 3.21 25.76
C GLY A 14 -11.56 4.14 24.60
N LEU A 15 -10.62 5.05 24.32
CA LEU A 15 -10.63 5.76 23.05
C LEU A 15 -10.81 4.73 21.93
N PRO A 16 -11.71 4.98 20.97
CA PRO A 16 -11.97 4.00 19.94
C PRO A 16 -10.68 3.80 19.15
N ALA A 17 -10.19 2.56 19.15
CA ALA A 17 -9.12 2.06 18.28
C ALA A 17 -9.57 2.00 16.80
N THR A 18 -10.37 2.98 16.35
CA THR A 18 -10.88 3.08 14.99
C THR A 18 -10.03 4.03 14.17
N LEU A 19 -8.77 3.65 14.00
CA LEU A 19 -8.03 3.81 12.75
C LEU A 19 -6.83 2.85 12.82
N ALA A 20 -7.09 1.61 13.25
CA ALA A 20 -6.20 0.51 12.89
C ALA A 20 -6.13 0.54 11.36
N ALA A 21 -4.95 0.91 10.85
CA ALA A 21 -4.63 0.92 9.44
C ALA A 21 -5.21 -0.35 8.82
N GLN A 22 -6.15 -0.18 7.90
CA GLN A 22 -6.56 -1.26 7.00
C GLN A 22 -5.42 -1.49 5.99
N SER A 23 -4.21 -1.74 6.48
CA SER A 23 -3.07 -2.21 5.71
C SER A 23 -3.16 -3.73 5.64
N GLY A 24 -4.22 -4.21 4.98
CA GLY A 24 -4.15 -5.53 4.37
C GLY A 24 -3.02 -5.56 3.33
N PRO A 25 -2.45 -6.74 3.02
CA PRO A 25 -1.49 -6.86 1.93
C PRO A 25 -2.10 -6.30 0.64
N VAL A 26 -1.37 -5.43 -0.06
CA VAL A 26 -1.80 -4.90 -1.36
C VAL A 26 -1.93 -6.06 -2.33
N ARG A 27 -3.08 -6.17 -2.98
CA ARG A 27 -3.37 -7.30 -3.88
C ARG A 27 -2.73 -7.11 -5.23
N GLN A 28 -2.30 -8.21 -5.83
CA GLN A 28 -1.82 -8.20 -7.20
C GLN A 28 -2.93 -7.71 -8.15
N GLY A 29 -2.58 -6.77 -9.03
CA GLY A 29 -3.51 -6.16 -9.98
C GLY A 29 -4.24 -4.92 -9.45
N ALA A 30 -4.19 -4.64 -8.15
CA ALA A 30 -4.78 -3.45 -7.55
C ALA A 30 -4.20 -2.18 -8.19
N HIS A 31 -5.07 -1.19 -8.43
CA HIS A 31 -4.66 0.12 -8.91
C HIS A 31 -3.95 0.85 -7.78
N VAL A 32 -2.80 1.43 -8.13
CA VAL A 32 -1.94 2.12 -7.18
C VAL A 32 -1.42 3.41 -7.79
N ARG A 33 -1.06 4.34 -6.92
CA ARG A 33 -0.25 5.51 -7.27
C ARG A 33 0.96 5.56 -6.35
N VAL A 34 2.13 5.79 -6.93
CA VAL A 34 3.40 5.75 -6.20
C VAL A 34 4.23 7.01 -6.41
N VAL A 35 5.07 7.32 -5.43
CA VAL A 35 6.18 8.26 -5.63
C VAL A 35 7.46 7.45 -5.74
N ALA A 36 8.08 7.50 -6.92
CA ALA A 36 9.35 6.84 -7.22
C ALA A 36 10.41 7.92 -7.53
N PRO A 37 11.35 8.23 -6.61
CA PRO A 37 12.25 9.38 -6.72
C PRO A 37 13.08 9.43 -8.01
N VAL A 38 13.37 8.27 -8.61
CA VAL A 38 14.09 8.17 -9.89
C VAL A 38 13.36 8.83 -11.07
N PHE A 39 12.06 9.13 -10.93
CA PHE A 39 11.23 9.82 -11.91
C PHE A 39 10.76 11.20 -11.42
N GLY A 40 11.20 11.66 -10.26
CA GLY A 40 10.77 12.90 -9.62
C GLY A 40 9.83 12.70 -8.42
N THR A 41 9.10 13.75 -8.05
CA THR A 41 8.23 13.80 -6.86
C THR A 41 6.75 13.56 -7.16
N GLY A 42 6.38 13.43 -8.45
CA GLY A 42 5.00 13.23 -8.88
C GLY A 42 4.46 11.84 -8.54
N LEU A 43 3.14 11.76 -8.36
CA LEU A 43 2.42 10.49 -8.26
C LEU A 43 2.34 9.82 -9.63
N LEU A 44 2.83 8.60 -9.72
CA LEU A 44 2.80 7.78 -10.92
C LEU A 44 1.73 6.70 -10.78
N PRO A 45 0.75 6.63 -11.70
CA PRO A 45 -0.25 5.57 -11.71
C PRO A 45 0.36 4.25 -12.19
N GLY A 46 -0.19 3.16 -11.68
CA GLY A 46 0.22 1.82 -12.06
C GLY A 46 -0.63 0.75 -11.42
N ARG A 47 -0.13 -0.48 -11.49
CA ARG A 47 -0.73 -1.66 -10.87
C ARG A 47 0.27 -2.36 -9.98
N PHE A 48 -0.16 -2.75 -8.79
CA PHE A 48 0.64 -3.58 -7.91
C PHE A 48 0.87 -4.94 -8.59
N ALA A 49 2.13 -5.35 -8.69
CA ALA A 49 2.49 -6.50 -9.51
C ALA A 49 3.72 -7.21 -8.94
N MET A 50 3.94 -8.41 -9.47
CA MET A 50 5.11 -9.23 -9.19
C MET A 50 5.91 -9.38 -10.47
N ALA A 51 7.23 -9.25 -10.39
CA ALA A 51 8.13 -9.44 -11.53
C ALA A 51 9.29 -10.35 -11.13
N ARG A 52 9.80 -11.14 -12.08
CA ARG A 52 10.99 -11.94 -11.86
C ARG A 52 12.23 -11.09 -12.13
N VAL A 53 12.95 -10.73 -11.08
CA VAL A 53 14.18 -9.93 -11.14
C VAL A 53 15.35 -10.82 -10.72
N ARG A 54 16.27 -11.09 -11.67
CA ARG A 54 17.48 -11.89 -11.44
C ARG A 54 17.20 -13.23 -10.74
N GLY A 55 16.18 -13.95 -11.19
CA GLY A 55 15.82 -15.27 -10.67
C GLY A 55 14.94 -15.26 -9.40
N ARG A 56 14.66 -14.10 -8.81
CA ARG A 56 13.77 -13.95 -7.65
C ARG A 56 12.46 -13.28 -8.06
N THR A 57 11.36 -13.68 -7.43
CA THR A 57 10.08 -13.00 -7.60
C THR A 57 10.01 -11.83 -6.63
N CYS A 58 9.80 -10.62 -7.16
CA CYS A 58 9.85 -9.38 -6.41
C CYS A 58 8.54 -8.60 -6.61
N LEU A 59 8.09 -7.95 -5.55
CA LEU A 59 6.94 -7.06 -5.54
C LEU A 59 7.34 -5.67 -6.02
N GLY A 60 6.37 -4.97 -6.62
CA GLY A 60 6.56 -3.63 -7.11
C GLY A 60 5.31 -3.13 -7.84
N VAL A 61 5.52 -2.16 -8.70
CA VAL A 61 4.46 -1.51 -9.46
C VAL A 61 4.81 -1.53 -10.94
N ALA A 62 3.92 -2.11 -11.74
CA ALA A 62 3.93 -1.94 -13.19
C ALA A 62 3.33 -0.55 -13.48
N LEU A 63 4.14 0.37 -13.98
CA LEU A 63 3.72 1.74 -14.25
C LEU A 63 2.93 1.82 -15.55
N GLU A 64 1.96 2.73 -15.60
CA GLU A 64 1.33 3.12 -16.87
C GLU A 64 2.29 3.93 -17.75
N LYS A 65 3.22 4.65 -17.11
CA LYS A 65 4.34 5.31 -17.79
C LYS A 65 5.24 4.27 -18.47
N LYS A 66 5.57 4.53 -19.73
CA LYS A 66 6.52 3.77 -20.54
C LYS A 66 7.88 4.46 -20.59
N ASP A 67 8.93 3.68 -20.88
CA ASP A 67 10.24 4.25 -21.18
C ASP A 67 10.21 4.99 -22.56
N PRO A 68 11.28 5.72 -22.94
CA PRO A 68 11.31 6.43 -24.23
C PRO A 68 11.16 5.54 -25.46
N ALA A 69 11.43 4.23 -25.34
CA ALA A 69 11.27 3.25 -26.40
C ALA A 69 9.87 2.59 -26.39
N GLY A 70 8.99 2.97 -25.46
CA GLY A 70 7.63 2.44 -25.34
C GLY A 70 7.52 1.14 -24.55
N ASN A 71 8.58 0.69 -23.87
CA ASN A 71 8.55 -0.52 -23.06
C ASN A 71 7.84 -0.29 -21.71
N PRO A 72 7.15 -1.31 -21.18
CA PRO A 72 6.56 -1.23 -19.85
C PRO A 72 7.63 -1.08 -18.78
N MET A 73 7.35 -0.25 -17.78
CA MET A 73 8.27 -0.01 -16.67
C MET A 73 7.78 -0.68 -15.41
N PHE A 74 8.71 -1.22 -14.62
CA PHE A 74 8.44 -1.82 -13.33
C PHE A 74 9.34 -1.20 -12.25
N VAL A 75 8.73 -0.73 -11.16
CA VAL A 75 9.44 -0.16 -10.02
C VAL A 75 9.32 -1.10 -8.84
N LEU A 76 10.47 -1.56 -8.33
CA LEU A 76 10.53 -2.37 -7.12
C LEU A 76 10.06 -1.57 -5.91
N LEU A 77 9.46 -2.24 -4.91
CA LEU A 77 8.99 -1.56 -3.70
C LEU A 77 10.09 -0.76 -3.01
N LYS A 78 11.33 -1.26 -2.96
CA LYS A 78 12.45 -0.49 -2.37
C LYS A 78 12.83 0.79 -3.13
N GLY A 79 12.30 0.99 -4.34
CA GLY A 79 12.46 2.20 -5.13
C GLY A 79 11.33 3.22 -4.99
N ILE A 80 10.30 2.95 -4.17
CA ILE A 80 9.19 3.87 -3.92
C ILE A 80 9.25 4.45 -2.51
N THR A 81 8.77 5.68 -2.35
CA THR A 81 8.72 6.41 -1.06
C THR A 81 7.30 6.61 -0.55
N ARG A 82 6.31 6.40 -1.42
CA ARG A 82 4.88 6.44 -1.10
C ARG A 82 4.15 5.45 -1.99
N LEU A 83 3.15 4.78 -1.42
CA LEU A 83 2.23 3.89 -2.09
C LEU A 83 0.83 4.23 -1.59
N ASP A 84 -0.04 4.67 -2.49
CA ASP A 84 -1.48 4.73 -2.20
C ASP A 84 -2.18 3.69 -3.09
N VAL A 85 -3.19 3.03 -2.55
CA VAL A 85 -3.98 2.00 -3.23
C VAL A 85 -5.42 2.46 -3.41
N ASP A 86 -6.02 2.21 -4.57
CA ASP A 86 -7.47 2.35 -4.75
C ASP A 86 -8.18 1.22 -4.00
N ARG A 87 -8.82 1.54 -2.88
CA ARG A 87 -9.52 0.59 -2.00
C ARG A 87 -10.63 -0.21 -2.72
N ARG A 88 -11.16 0.31 -3.82
CA ARG A 88 -12.21 -0.34 -4.63
C ARG A 88 -11.63 -1.51 -5.43
N THR A 89 -10.35 -1.43 -5.78
CA THR A 89 -9.62 -2.47 -6.53
C THR A 89 -8.79 -3.39 -5.65
N ASN A 90 -8.62 -3.05 -4.37
CA ASN A 90 -7.87 -3.85 -3.40
C ASN A 90 -8.76 -4.87 -2.64
N GLN A 91 -9.57 -5.63 -3.37
CA GLN A 91 -10.60 -6.54 -2.84
C GLN A 91 -10.40 -7.98 -3.34
N ASP A 92 -11.09 -8.97 -2.76
CA ASP A 92 -10.99 -10.39 -3.13
C ASP A 92 -11.58 -10.74 -4.51
N TYR A 93 -12.20 -9.78 -5.17
CA TYR A 93 -12.85 -9.96 -6.47
C TYR A 93 -12.47 -8.84 -7.44
N VAL A 94 -12.57 -9.15 -8.73
CA VAL A 94 -12.35 -8.16 -9.80
C VAL A 94 -13.64 -7.41 -10.03
N VAL A 95 -13.59 -6.08 -9.96
CA VAL A 95 -14.70 -5.21 -10.33
C VAL A 95 -14.45 -4.66 -11.73
N LEU A 96 -15.38 -4.91 -12.64
CA LEU A 96 -15.33 -4.38 -14.01
C LEU A 96 -16.07 -3.04 -14.08
N SER A 97 -15.61 -2.18 -14.98
CA SER A 97 -16.29 -0.92 -15.31
C SER A 97 -16.47 0.06 -14.14
N LEU A 98 -15.50 0.10 -13.22
CA LEU A 98 -15.44 1.15 -12.21
C LEU A 98 -15.21 2.52 -12.88
N PRO A 99 -15.87 3.59 -12.40
CA PRO A 99 -15.51 4.95 -12.80
C PRO A 99 -14.10 5.29 -12.31
N GLU A 100 -13.54 6.38 -12.84
CA GLU A 100 -12.27 6.92 -12.34
C GLU A 100 -12.32 7.10 -10.81
N PRO A 101 -11.23 6.78 -10.09
CA PRO A 101 -11.18 6.92 -8.65
C PRO A 101 -11.25 8.39 -8.22
N ALA A 102 -12.10 8.65 -7.23
CA ALA A 102 -12.07 9.93 -6.54
C ALA A 102 -10.87 9.99 -5.57
N ASP A 103 -10.49 11.18 -5.12
CA ASP A 103 -9.40 11.34 -4.16
C ASP A 103 -9.62 10.56 -2.85
N SER A 104 -10.87 10.39 -2.44
CA SER A 104 -11.28 9.63 -1.25
C SER A 104 -11.14 8.11 -1.39
N ASP A 105 -10.93 7.59 -2.60
CA ASP A 105 -10.75 6.16 -2.84
C ASP A 105 -9.30 5.70 -2.64
N TRP A 106 -8.37 6.65 -2.59
CA TRP A 106 -6.95 6.39 -2.43
C TRP A 106 -6.57 6.33 -0.95
N VAL A 107 -6.12 5.16 -0.51
CA VAL A 107 -5.70 4.93 0.87
C VAL A 107 -4.18 4.78 0.90
N PRO A 108 -3.44 5.57 1.72
CA PRO A 108 -2.01 5.39 1.87
C PRO A 108 -1.72 4.05 2.52
N VAL A 109 -0.80 3.30 1.94
CA VAL A 109 -0.31 2.04 2.50
C VAL A 109 0.96 2.34 3.29
N PRO A 110 1.04 1.93 4.57
CA PRO A 110 2.26 2.01 5.34
C PRO A 110 3.34 1.17 4.64
N ALA A 111 4.25 1.84 3.93
CA ALA A 111 5.26 1.15 3.14
C ALA A 111 6.29 0.44 4.02
N ALA A 112 6.39 0.76 5.33
CA ALA A 112 7.38 0.18 6.23
C ALA A 112 7.33 -1.36 6.25
N ASP A 113 6.15 -1.95 6.42
CA ASP A 113 6.00 -3.41 6.49
C ASP A 113 6.21 -4.06 5.13
N LEU A 114 5.74 -3.41 4.05
CA LEU A 114 5.95 -3.88 2.68
C LEU A 114 7.41 -3.80 2.24
N LEU A 115 8.16 -2.79 2.69
CA LEU A 115 9.58 -2.59 2.39
C LEU A 115 10.49 -3.52 3.19
N ALA A 116 10.05 -3.91 4.38
CA ALA A 116 10.74 -4.87 5.24
C ALA A 116 10.62 -6.32 4.72
N ALA A 117 9.63 -6.61 3.89
CA ALA A 117 9.44 -7.94 3.32
C ALA A 117 10.59 -8.35 2.38
N ASP A 118 11.03 -9.60 2.44
CA ASP A 118 12.05 -10.17 1.54
C ASP A 118 11.66 -10.08 0.06
N SER A 119 10.36 -10.09 -0.20
CA SER A 119 9.76 -9.96 -1.52
C SER A 119 9.77 -8.52 -2.06
N ALA A 120 10.13 -7.51 -1.29
CA ALA A 120 10.26 -6.11 -1.76
C ALA A 120 11.44 -5.89 -2.72
N CYS A 121 12.43 -6.80 -2.65
CA CYS A 121 13.73 -6.87 -3.32
C CYS A 121 14.56 -5.57 -3.46
N GLN A 122 15.80 -5.64 -2.96
CA GLN A 122 16.83 -4.60 -3.05
C GLN A 122 17.42 -4.46 -4.45
N ARG A 123 17.81 -3.23 -4.81
CA ARG A 123 18.82 -3.05 -5.87
C ARG A 123 20.09 -3.76 -5.38
N PRO A 124 20.73 -4.64 -6.19
CA PRO A 124 21.99 -5.22 -5.79
C PRO A 124 22.99 -4.10 -5.53
N ALA A 125 23.79 -4.25 -4.46
CA ALA A 125 24.96 -3.41 -4.26
C ALA A 125 25.86 -3.50 -5.50
N PRO A 126 26.50 -2.39 -5.90
CA PRO A 126 27.38 -2.35 -7.07
C PRO A 126 28.51 -3.38 -6.97
#